data_AF-A0A6M1SIG6-F1
#
_entry.id   AF-A0A6M1SIG6-F1
#
_cell.length_a   1.000
_cell.length_b   1.000
_cell.length_c   1.000
_cell.angle_alpha   90.00
_cell.angle_beta   90.00
_cell.angle_gamma   90.00
#
_symmetry.space_group_name_H-M   'P 1'
#
loop_
_entity.id
_entity.type
_entity.pdbx_description
1 polymer ?
#
loop_
_entity_poly.entity_id
_entity_poly.type
_entity_poly.pdbx_seq_one_letter_code
_entity_poly.pdbx_strand_id
1 'polypeptide(L)'
;MEKFTTLTGVAAPLPIINIDTDMIIPKQYLKTIKRTGLGVALFSEMRYNEDGSENPDFVLNQPAYRQAKIVIAGDNFGCGSSREHAPWALADFGIRCVISTSFADIFYNNCFKNGILPLVVTPDQLKLLLDDAERGANATLTVDLEAQTIKGPDGGTLHFDIDPARKQILLEGLDDIAGTLKSDPAISSFEGTMATQRPWL
;
A
#
# COMPACT_ATOMS: atom_id res chain seq x y z
N MET A 1 1.41 -1.32 -13.65
CA MET A 1 1.44 -1.65 -12.22
C MET A 1 1.31 -3.16 -12.03
N GLU A 2 1.83 -3.76 -10.96
CA GLU A 2 1.60 -5.20 -10.70
C GLU A 2 0.16 -5.44 -10.24
N LYS A 3 -0.50 -6.46 -10.79
CA LYS A 3 -1.86 -6.84 -10.37
C LYS A 3 -1.86 -7.26 -8.90
N PHE A 4 -2.94 -6.95 -8.20
CA PHE A 4 -3.21 -7.43 -6.85
C PHE A 4 -4.46 -8.30 -6.90
N THR A 5 -4.31 -9.61 -6.77
CA THR A 5 -5.44 -10.55 -6.66
C THR A 5 -5.49 -11.10 -5.24
N THR A 6 -4.55 -11.99 -4.93
CA THR A 6 -4.37 -12.59 -3.61
C THR A 6 -2.94 -12.35 -3.17
N LEU A 7 -2.76 -11.88 -1.94
CA LEU A 7 -1.47 -11.67 -1.31
C LEU A 7 -1.35 -12.54 -0.08
N THR A 8 -0.48 -13.54 -0.13
CA THR A 8 -0.04 -14.30 1.05
C THR A 8 1.37 -13.88 1.42
N GLY A 9 1.57 -13.51 2.68
CA GLY A 9 2.90 -13.12 3.17
C GLY A 9 2.92 -12.82 4.66
N VAL A 10 4.14 -12.67 5.18
CA VAL A 10 4.34 -12.27 6.58
C VAL A 10 3.81 -10.86 6.79
N ALA A 11 3.05 -10.68 7.86
CA ALA A 11 2.57 -9.39 8.32
C ALA A 11 3.44 -8.86 9.46
N ALA A 12 3.96 -7.65 9.30
CA ALA A 12 4.74 -6.96 10.32
C ALA A 12 3.81 -6.12 11.21
N PRO A 13 3.76 -6.38 12.53
CA PRO A 13 3.03 -5.52 13.47
C PRO A 13 3.79 -4.22 13.71
N LEU A 14 3.14 -3.08 13.46
CA LEU A 14 3.69 -1.75 13.72
C LEU A 14 2.63 -0.89 14.43
N PRO A 15 2.33 -1.15 15.73
CA PRO A 15 1.21 -0.56 16.46
C PRO A 15 1.46 0.91 16.87
N ILE A 16 1.78 1.75 15.88
CA ILE A 16 2.04 3.18 16.01
C ILE A 16 0.92 3.92 15.29
N ILE A 17 0.35 4.92 15.98
CA ILE A 17 -0.64 5.83 15.42
C ILE A 17 0.06 7.02 14.77
N ASN A 18 -0.60 7.68 13.82
CA ASN A 18 -0.11 8.87 13.13
C ASN A 18 1.28 8.66 12.51
N ILE A 19 1.51 7.51 11.88
CA ILE A 19 2.70 7.31 11.04
C ILE A 19 2.61 8.31 9.89
N ASP A 20 3.40 9.36 9.94
CA ASP A 20 3.41 10.38 8.90
C ASP A 20 4.35 10.01 7.73
N THR A 21 4.28 10.78 6.66
CA THR A 21 5.10 10.57 5.47
C THR A 21 6.61 10.84 5.66
N ASP A 22 7.02 11.62 6.66
CA ASP A 22 8.43 11.77 7.05
C ASP A 22 8.93 10.50 7.74
N MET A 23 8.13 9.90 8.62
CA MET A 23 8.43 8.62 9.25
C MET A 23 8.56 7.51 8.20
N ILE A 24 7.65 7.45 7.22
CA ILE A 24 7.72 6.45 6.14
C ILE A 24 8.98 6.65 5.29
N ILE A 25 9.27 7.88 4.88
CA ILE A 25 10.48 8.21 4.13
C ILE A 25 10.93 9.65 4.41
N PRO A 26 12.09 9.83 5.08
CA PRO A 26 12.57 11.16 5.41
C PRO A 26 12.93 12.01 4.20
N LYS A 27 12.79 13.34 4.36
CA LYS A 27 12.95 14.33 3.29
C LYS A 27 14.29 14.27 2.53
N GLN A 28 15.37 13.81 3.16
CA GLN A 28 16.69 13.71 2.55
C GLN A 28 16.74 12.73 1.37
N TYR A 29 15.83 11.75 1.32
CA TYR A 29 15.75 10.76 0.25
C TYR A 29 14.90 11.20 -0.94
N LEU A 30 14.26 12.38 -0.87
CA LEU A 30 13.29 12.86 -1.87
C LEU A 30 13.94 13.62 -3.05
N LYS A 31 15.27 13.66 -3.12
CA LYS A 31 16.01 14.32 -4.21
C LYS A 31 16.14 13.43 -5.46
N THR A 32 15.85 12.14 -5.34
CA THR A 32 15.92 11.20 -6.45
C THR A 32 14.70 11.30 -7.35
N ILE A 33 14.90 11.06 -8.65
CA ILE A 33 13.80 10.86 -9.61
C ILE A 33 13.52 9.37 -9.86
N LYS A 34 14.35 8.48 -9.30
CA LYS A 34 14.20 7.03 -9.46
C LYS A 34 13.18 6.50 -8.47
N ARG A 35 12.30 5.63 -8.95
CA ARG A 35 11.31 4.92 -8.11
C ARG A 35 11.89 3.71 -7.36
N THR A 36 13.11 3.28 -7.73
CA THR A 36 13.80 2.10 -7.17
C THR A 36 14.92 2.50 -6.22
N GLY A 37 15.27 1.63 -5.29
CA GLY A 37 16.30 1.86 -4.27
C GLY A 37 15.83 2.75 -3.13
N LEU A 38 14.52 2.95 -2.99
CA LEU A 38 13.88 3.69 -1.90
C LEU A 38 13.49 2.77 -0.73
N GLY A 39 13.44 1.46 -0.93
CA GLY A 39 13.14 0.48 0.13
C GLY A 39 14.18 0.48 1.26
N VAL A 40 15.42 0.88 0.97
CA VAL A 40 16.44 1.08 2.01
C VAL A 40 16.13 2.28 2.91
N ALA A 41 15.40 3.27 2.40
CA ALA A 41 15.04 4.48 3.11
C ALA A 41 13.69 4.38 3.86
N LEU A 42 12.90 3.34 3.58
CA LEU A 42 11.63 3.08 4.26
C LEU A 42 11.86 3.01 5.77
N PHE A 43 11.20 3.86 6.56
CA PHE A 43 11.36 3.95 8.02
C PHE A 43 12.80 4.14 8.50
N SER A 44 13.65 4.85 7.74
CA SER A 44 15.09 4.88 8.02
C SER A 44 15.45 5.40 9.42
N GLU A 45 14.72 6.39 9.95
CA GLU A 45 14.98 6.93 11.30
C GLU A 45 14.67 5.94 12.42
N MET A 46 13.83 4.93 12.14
CA MET A 46 13.54 3.84 13.08
C MET A 46 14.40 2.60 12.82
N ARG A 47 14.79 2.38 11.56
CA ARG A 47 15.54 1.21 11.10
C ARG A 47 17.04 1.31 11.29
N TYR A 48 17.62 2.49 11.35
CA TYR A 48 19.06 2.65 11.47
C TYR A 48 19.42 3.51 12.67
N ASN A 49 20.51 3.15 13.33
CA ASN A 49 21.16 3.96 14.34
C ASN A 49 21.96 5.08 13.67
N GLU A 50 22.44 6.05 14.45
CA GLU A 50 23.23 7.18 13.93
C GLU A 50 24.54 6.76 13.23
N ASP A 51 25.10 5.62 13.60
CA ASP A 51 26.30 5.03 12.98
C ASP A 51 26.01 4.30 11.65
N GLY A 52 24.74 4.23 11.25
CA GLY A 52 24.27 3.54 10.05
C GLY A 52 24.04 2.03 10.23
N SER A 53 24.28 1.48 11.42
CA SER A 53 23.92 0.08 11.72
C SER A 53 22.40 -0.08 11.83
N GLU A 54 21.88 -1.26 11.54
CA GLU A 54 20.46 -1.53 11.68
C GLU A 54 20.06 -1.62 13.16
N ASN A 55 18.96 -0.98 13.51
CA ASN A 55 18.32 -1.13 14.81
C ASN A 55 17.61 -2.50 14.88
N PRO A 56 18.09 -3.48 15.66
CA PRO A 56 17.51 -4.82 15.70
C PRO A 56 16.11 -4.85 16.33
N ASP A 57 15.75 -3.83 17.11
CA ASP A 57 14.45 -3.77 17.80
C ASP A 57 13.31 -3.38 16.86
N PHE A 58 13.63 -2.69 15.75
CA PHE A 58 12.61 -2.30 14.79
C PHE A 58 12.06 -3.50 14.02
N VAL A 59 10.73 -3.61 13.95
CA VAL A 59 10.04 -4.81 13.44
C VAL A 59 10.54 -5.28 12.07
N LEU A 60 10.68 -4.38 11.08
CA LEU A 60 11.12 -4.77 9.73
C LEU A 60 12.60 -5.18 9.66
N ASN A 61 13.38 -4.93 10.72
CA ASN A 61 14.76 -5.40 10.82
C ASN A 61 14.88 -6.77 11.50
N GLN A 62 13.84 -7.23 12.20
CA GLN A 62 13.86 -8.53 12.83
C GLN A 62 13.77 -9.64 11.76
N PRO A 63 14.53 -10.75 11.88
CA PRO A 63 14.58 -11.80 10.86
C PRO A 63 13.22 -12.34 10.42
N ALA A 64 12.25 -12.40 11.34
CA ALA A 64 10.89 -12.87 11.08
C ALA A 64 10.13 -12.00 10.06
N TYR A 65 10.35 -10.68 10.06
CA TYR A 65 9.58 -9.71 9.26
C TYR A 65 10.39 -9.05 8.14
N ARG A 66 11.64 -9.49 7.92
CA ARG A 66 12.53 -8.96 6.87
C ARG A 66 11.95 -8.99 5.47
N GLN A 67 11.08 -9.96 5.21
CA GLN A 67 10.39 -10.16 3.94
C GLN A 67 8.88 -9.96 4.09
N ALA A 68 8.47 -9.15 5.08
CA ALA A 68 7.07 -8.79 5.25
C ALA A 68 6.54 -8.18 3.95
N LYS A 69 5.31 -8.57 3.60
CA LYS A 69 4.58 -7.99 2.47
C LYS A 69 3.39 -7.16 2.94
N ILE A 70 3.05 -7.29 4.21
CA ILE A 70 1.90 -6.66 4.84
C ILE A 70 2.40 -5.90 6.06
N VAL A 71 1.98 -4.65 6.23
CA VAL A 71 2.19 -3.87 7.46
C VAL A 71 0.84 -3.68 8.12
N ILE A 72 0.75 -3.95 9.42
CA ILE A 72 -0.44 -3.69 10.22
C ILE A 72 -0.10 -2.56 11.17
N ALA A 73 -0.72 -1.40 10.97
CA ALA A 73 -0.39 -0.19 11.69
C ALA A 73 -1.57 0.40 12.45
N GLY A 74 -1.26 1.28 13.40
CA GLY A 74 -2.26 2.06 14.12
C GLY A 74 -2.96 3.09 13.23
N ASP A 75 -3.86 3.85 13.83
CA ASP A 75 -4.72 4.83 13.18
C ASP A 75 -3.96 5.95 12.43
N ASN A 76 -4.58 6.49 11.38
CA ASN A 76 -4.13 7.65 10.62
C ASN A 76 -2.76 7.47 9.93
N PHE A 77 -2.62 6.37 9.19
CA PHE A 77 -1.38 6.04 8.48
C PHE A 77 -1.17 6.91 7.23
N GLY A 78 0.08 7.35 7.01
CA GLY A 78 0.48 8.15 5.87
C GLY A 78 0.10 9.63 5.99
N CYS A 79 -0.11 10.14 7.20
CA CYS A 79 -0.50 11.53 7.43
C CYS A 79 0.66 12.53 7.20
N GLY A 80 0.36 13.82 7.33
CA GLY A 80 1.33 14.89 7.09
C GLY A 80 1.43 15.29 5.61
N SER A 81 2.65 15.57 5.16
CA SER A 81 2.87 16.16 3.82
C SER A 81 2.58 15.19 2.68
N SER A 82 2.09 15.70 1.54
CA SER A 82 1.93 14.88 0.33
C SER A 82 3.30 14.41 -0.18
N ARG A 83 3.51 13.09 -0.25
CA ARG A 83 4.73 12.47 -0.79
C ARG A 83 4.42 11.20 -1.56
N GLU A 84 4.62 11.22 -2.88
CA GLU A 84 4.51 10.01 -3.72
C GLU A 84 5.63 8.99 -3.42
N HIS A 85 6.74 9.47 -2.88
CA HIS A 85 7.88 8.63 -2.49
C HIS A 85 7.55 7.66 -1.35
N ALA A 86 6.55 7.96 -0.51
CA ALA A 86 6.19 7.11 0.62
C ALA A 86 5.63 5.74 0.15
N PRO A 87 4.61 5.69 -0.75
CA PRO A 87 4.22 4.46 -1.41
C PRO A 87 5.35 3.78 -2.22
N TRP A 88 6.25 4.55 -2.85
CA TRP A 88 7.39 3.95 -3.57
C TRP A 88 8.36 3.22 -2.64
N ALA A 89 8.67 3.80 -1.48
CA ALA A 89 9.53 3.18 -0.48
C ALA A 89 8.91 1.88 0.06
N LEU A 90 7.61 1.87 0.30
CA LEU A 90 6.86 0.68 0.69
C LEU A 90 6.93 -0.41 -0.41
N ALA A 91 6.60 -0.06 -1.65
CA ALA A 91 6.60 -1.00 -2.77
C ALA A 91 8.00 -1.57 -3.05
N ASP A 92 9.03 -0.72 -3.04
CA ASP A 92 10.42 -1.10 -3.31
C ASP A 92 11.04 -1.93 -2.18
N PHE A 93 10.56 -1.79 -0.93
CA PHE A 93 10.87 -2.73 0.15
C PHE A 93 10.19 -4.10 -0.05
N GLY A 94 9.03 -4.13 -0.73
CA GLY A 94 8.23 -5.33 -0.95
C GLY A 94 6.88 -5.34 -0.23
N ILE A 95 6.51 -4.24 0.45
CA ILE A 95 5.17 -4.09 1.04
C ILE A 95 4.15 -3.88 -0.08
N ARG A 96 3.12 -4.73 -0.08
CA ARG A 96 2.03 -4.71 -1.06
C ARG A 96 0.68 -4.39 -0.42
N CYS A 97 0.55 -4.53 0.89
CA CYS A 97 -0.67 -4.18 1.61
C CYS A 97 -0.32 -3.47 2.93
N VAL A 98 -1.08 -2.43 3.25
CA VAL A 98 -1.02 -1.75 4.55
C VAL A 98 -2.41 -1.81 5.16
N ILE A 99 -2.51 -2.28 6.40
CA ILE A 99 -3.76 -2.41 7.15
C ILE A 99 -3.74 -1.39 8.28
N SER A 100 -4.79 -0.58 8.40
CA SER A 100 -4.96 0.41 9.48
C SER A 100 -6.45 0.67 9.71
N THR A 101 -6.80 1.43 10.75
CA THR A 101 -8.16 1.94 10.97
C THR A 101 -8.49 3.18 10.15
N SER A 102 -7.48 3.93 9.69
CA SER A 102 -7.67 5.05 8.78
C SER A 102 -6.36 5.43 8.07
N PHE A 103 -6.51 6.14 6.95
CA PHE A 103 -5.38 6.64 6.15
C PHE A 103 -5.60 8.11 5.83
N ALA A 104 -4.52 8.85 5.64
CA ALA A 104 -4.61 10.18 5.04
C ALA A 104 -4.95 10.08 3.55
N ASP A 105 -5.92 10.87 3.10
CA ASP A 105 -6.53 10.77 1.77
C ASP A 105 -5.52 10.72 0.61
N ILE A 106 -4.51 11.60 0.66
CA ILE A 106 -3.51 11.69 -0.41
C ILE A 106 -2.65 10.42 -0.46
N PHE A 107 -2.17 9.97 0.71
CA PHE A 107 -1.40 8.73 0.79
C PHE A 107 -2.23 7.54 0.34
N TYR A 108 -3.48 7.46 0.80
CA TYR A 108 -4.45 6.43 0.41
C TYR A 108 -4.61 6.35 -1.11
N ASN A 109 -4.82 7.49 -1.78
CA ASN A 109 -4.92 7.56 -3.25
C ASN A 109 -3.63 7.14 -3.96
N ASN A 110 -2.48 7.58 -3.47
CA ASN A 110 -1.19 7.25 -4.07
C ASN A 110 -0.85 5.75 -3.94
N CYS A 111 -1.36 5.05 -2.92
CA CYS A 111 -1.16 3.60 -2.81
C CYS A 111 -1.76 2.84 -4.00
N PHE A 112 -3.00 3.16 -4.39
CA PHE A 112 -3.68 2.50 -5.52
C PHE A 112 -2.95 2.70 -6.84
N LYS A 113 -2.33 3.87 -7.03
CA LYS A 113 -1.52 4.17 -8.23
C LYS A 113 -0.21 3.38 -8.28
N ASN A 114 0.22 2.84 -7.15
CA ASN A 114 1.48 2.12 -7.00
C ASN A 114 1.28 0.63 -6.67
N GLY A 115 0.06 0.10 -6.78
CA GLY A 115 -0.22 -1.33 -6.66
C GLY A 115 -0.18 -1.83 -5.22
N ILE A 116 -0.34 -0.91 -4.27
CA ILE A 116 -0.46 -1.18 -2.85
C ILE A 116 -1.94 -1.12 -2.48
N LEU A 117 -2.39 -2.11 -1.70
CA LEU A 117 -3.73 -2.13 -1.12
C LEU A 117 -3.70 -1.52 0.30
N PRO A 118 -4.13 -0.26 0.48
CA PRO A 118 -4.44 0.27 1.80
C PRO A 118 -5.81 -0.24 2.23
N LEU A 119 -5.86 -0.98 3.33
CA LEU A 119 -7.06 -1.69 3.78
C LEU A 119 -7.49 -1.10 5.13
N VAL A 120 -8.72 -0.59 5.15
CA VAL A 120 -9.34 -0.03 6.35
C VAL A 120 -10.11 -1.13 7.09
N VAL A 121 -9.78 -1.33 8.35
CA VAL A 121 -10.46 -2.28 9.26
C VAL A 121 -11.04 -1.57 10.47
N THR A 122 -11.94 -2.23 11.19
CA THR A 122 -12.40 -1.72 12.49
C THR A 122 -11.29 -1.83 13.54
N PRO A 123 -11.33 -1.03 14.62
CA PRO A 123 -10.34 -1.14 15.71
C PRO A 123 -10.26 -2.55 16.33
N ASP A 124 -11.39 -3.25 16.44
CA ASP A 124 -11.43 -4.62 16.96
C ASP A 124 -10.73 -5.61 16.01
N GLN A 125 -10.98 -5.48 14.70
CA GLN A 125 -10.29 -6.27 13.68
C GLN A 125 -8.79 -5.97 13.67
N LEU A 126 -8.40 -4.69 13.80
CA LEU A 126 -7.00 -4.30 13.87
C LEU A 126 -6.28 -4.97 15.03
N LYS A 127 -6.91 -4.99 16.22
CA LYS A 127 -6.36 -5.63 17.41
C LYS A 127 -6.13 -7.13 17.20
N LEU A 128 -7.10 -7.82 16.58
CA LEU A 128 -6.96 -9.25 16.25
C LEU A 128 -5.80 -9.49 15.27
N LEU A 129 -5.68 -8.65 14.23
CA LEU A 129 -4.63 -8.77 13.24
C LEU A 129 -3.23 -8.48 13.82
N LEU A 130 -3.12 -7.53 14.76
CA LEU A 130 -1.87 -7.26 15.48
C LEU A 130 -1.46 -8.47 16.34
N ASP A 131 -2.40 -9.07 17.08
CA ASP A 131 -2.15 -10.27 17.89
C ASP A 131 -1.70 -11.47 17.04
N ASP A 132 -2.33 -11.69 15.88
CA ASP A 132 -1.90 -12.70 14.90
C ASP A 132 -0.49 -12.40 14.38
N ALA A 133 -0.16 -11.12 14.19
CA ALA A 133 1.09 -10.68 13.61
C ALA A 133 2.30 -10.76 14.56
N GLU A 134 2.07 -10.74 15.87
CA GLU A 134 3.12 -10.87 16.89
C GLU A 134 3.74 -12.27 16.96
N ARG A 135 3.17 -13.26 16.23
CA ARG A 135 3.63 -14.65 16.21
C ARG A 135 4.89 -14.89 15.34
N GLY A 136 5.61 -13.84 14.97
CA GLY A 136 6.89 -13.94 14.26
C GLY A 136 6.74 -14.46 12.83
N ALA A 137 7.66 -15.32 12.39
CA ALA A 137 7.66 -15.83 11.00
C ALA A 137 6.39 -16.63 10.63
N ASN A 138 5.63 -17.10 11.63
CA ASN A 138 4.35 -17.79 11.43
C ASN A 138 3.17 -16.83 11.25
N ALA A 139 3.37 -15.52 11.37
CA ALA A 139 2.38 -14.46 11.11
C ALA A 139 2.07 -14.28 9.61
N THR A 140 1.73 -15.38 8.93
CA THR A 140 1.35 -15.32 7.52
C THR A 140 -0.13 -14.97 7.42
N LEU A 141 -0.42 -13.85 6.78
CA LEU A 141 -1.79 -13.45 6.43
C LEU A 141 -2.03 -13.66 4.94
N THR A 142 -3.26 -13.99 4.58
CA THR A 142 -3.73 -14.01 3.20
C THR A 142 -4.80 -12.97 2.99
N VAL A 143 -4.52 -11.97 2.15
CA VAL A 143 -5.48 -10.95 1.72
C VAL A 143 -5.98 -11.30 0.32
N ASP A 144 -7.27 -11.56 0.18
CA ASP A 144 -7.93 -11.81 -1.09
C ASP A 144 -8.77 -10.59 -1.49
N LEU A 145 -8.35 -9.90 -2.53
CA LEU A 145 -9.04 -8.70 -3.01
C LEU A 145 -10.34 -9.03 -3.75
N GLU A 146 -10.39 -10.17 -4.44
CA GLU A 146 -11.58 -10.57 -5.19
C GLU A 146 -12.71 -10.98 -4.24
N ALA A 147 -12.39 -11.81 -3.25
CA ALA A 147 -13.32 -12.22 -2.20
C ALA A 147 -13.49 -11.19 -1.07
N GLN A 148 -12.65 -10.15 -1.03
CA GLN A 148 -12.65 -9.11 0.03
C GLN A 148 -12.50 -9.72 1.43
N THR A 149 -11.52 -10.61 1.59
CA THR A 149 -11.25 -11.30 2.86
C THR A 149 -9.80 -11.20 3.30
N ILE A 150 -9.59 -11.22 4.62
CA ILE A 150 -8.29 -11.41 5.26
C ILE A 150 -8.37 -12.71 6.05
N LYS A 151 -7.41 -13.61 5.85
CA LYS A 151 -7.31 -14.87 6.58
C LYS A 151 -6.04 -14.89 7.41
N GLY A 152 -6.22 -15.14 8.71
CA GLY A 152 -5.15 -15.30 9.69
C GLY A 152 -4.57 -16.72 9.72
N PRO A 153 -3.44 -16.92 10.41
CA PRO A 153 -2.83 -18.24 10.58
C PRO A 153 -3.74 -19.23 11.31
N ASP A 154 -4.65 -18.75 12.16
CA ASP A 154 -5.59 -19.58 12.93
C ASP A 154 -6.86 -19.95 12.15
N GLY A 155 -6.95 -19.60 10.87
CA GLY A 155 -8.11 -19.87 10.02
C GLY A 155 -9.28 -18.89 10.19
N GLY A 156 -9.16 -17.91 11.09
CA GLY A 156 -10.09 -16.79 11.20
C GLY A 156 -10.19 -16.03 9.87
N THR A 157 -11.42 -15.68 9.46
CA THR A 157 -11.67 -14.90 8.24
C THR A 157 -12.36 -13.60 8.62
N LEU A 158 -11.76 -12.48 8.21
CA LEU A 158 -12.32 -11.14 8.33
C LEU A 158 -12.72 -10.64 6.94
N HIS A 159 -13.78 -9.84 6.89
CA HIS A 159 -14.20 -9.14 5.68
C HIS A 159 -13.82 -7.66 5.75
N PHE A 160 -13.54 -7.08 4.60
CA PHE A 160 -13.26 -5.66 4.45
C PHE A 160 -13.97 -5.09 3.23
N ASP A 161 -14.27 -3.80 3.26
CA ASP A 161 -14.89 -3.11 2.13
C ASP A 161 -13.85 -2.29 1.36
N ILE A 162 -14.04 -2.19 0.05
CA ILE A 162 -13.26 -1.32 -0.83
C ILE A 162 -14.14 -0.80 -1.95
N ASP A 163 -13.92 0.44 -2.35
CA ASP A 163 -14.58 1.04 -3.50
C ASP A 163 -14.40 0.15 -4.77
N PRO A 164 -15.48 -0.17 -5.49
CA PRO A 164 -15.42 -1.06 -6.64
C PRO A 164 -14.47 -0.59 -7.75
N ALA A 165 -14.37 0.71 -8.00
CA ALA A 165 -13.48 1.24 -9.04
C ALA A 165 -12.01 1.06 -8.63
N ARG A 166 -11.68 1.32 -7.36
CA ARG A 166 -10.32 1.08 -6.81
C ARG A 166 -9.96 -0.41 -6.81
N LYS A 167 -10.92 -1.28 -6.45
CA LYS A 167 -10.76 -2.73 -6.55
C LYS A 167 -10.40 -3.15 -7.98
N GLN A 168 -11.12 -2.64 -8.98
CA GLN A 168 -10.86 -2.97 -10.37
C GLN A 168 -9.47 -2.50 -10.83
N ILE A 169 -9.05 -1.28 -10.46
CA ILE A 169 -7.71 -0.75 -10.76
C ILE A 169 -6.61 -1.72 -10.30
N LEU A 170 -6.73 -2.23 -9.07
CA LEU A 170 -5.76 -3.16 -8.49
C LEU A 170 -5.81 -4.56 -9.12
N LEU A 171 -7.02 -5.12 -9.32
CA LEU A 171 -7.19 -6.44 -9.93
C LEU A 171 -6.64 -6.50 -11.36
N GLU A 172 -6.84 -5.44 -12.12
CA GLU A 172 -6.41 -5.35 -13.51
C GLU A 172 -4.99 -4.80 -13.66
N GLY A 173 -4.43 -4.20 -12.61
CA GLY A 173 -3.08 -3.62 -12.63
C GLY A 173 -2.99 -2.34 -13.47
N LEU A 174 -4.09 -1.58 -13.54
CA LEU A 174 -4.17 -0.35 -14.32
C LEU A 174 -3.41 0.78 -13.63
N ASP A 175 -2.55 1.48 -14.36
CA ASP A 175 -2.11 2.82 -13.98
C ASP A 175 -2.99 3.89 -14.68
N ASP A 176 -2.76 5.16 -14.37
CA ASP A 176 -3.55 6.28 -14.91
C ASP A 176 -3.54 6.31 -16.46
N ILE A 177 -2.44 5.87 -17.09
CA ILE A 177 -2.32 5.79 -18.56
C ILE A 177 -3.18 4.64 -19.08
N ALA A 178 -3.01 3.43 -18.52
CA ALA A 178 -3.78 2.26 -18.91
C ALA A 178 -5.30 2.45 -18.68
N GLY A 179 -5.66 3.13 -17.59
CA GLY A 179 -7.05 3.51 -17.30
C GLY A 179 -7.63 4.47 -18.34
N THR A 180 -6.84 5.44 -18.80
CA THR A 180 -7.24 6.35 -19.88
C THR A 180 -7.38 5.61 -21.20
N LEU A 181 -6.42 4.74 -21.55
CA LEU A 181 -6.43 3.94 -22.77
C LEU A 181 -7.61 2.97 -22.85
N LYS A 182 -8.18 2.54 -21.72
CA LYS A 182 -9.45 1.79 -21.71
C LYS A 182 -10.63 2.58 -22.27
N SER A 183 -10.58 3.90 -22.19
CA SER A 183 -11.63 4.78 -22.73
C SER A 183 -11.45 5.10 -24.21
N ASP A 184 -10.36 4.63 -24.84
CA ASP A 184 -10.02 4.94 -26.24
C ASP A 184 -11.15 4.66 -27.25
N PRO A 185 -11.91 3.55 -27.16
CA PRO A 185 -13.05 3.34 -28.06
C PRO A 185 -14.17 4.36 -27.86
N ALA A 186 -14.43 4.77 -26.61
CA ALA A 186 -15.45 5.76 -26.30
C ALA A 186 -15.03 7.17 -26.76
N ILE A 187 -13.75 7.51 -26.56
CA ILE A 187 -13.14 8.75 -27.05
C ILE A 187 -13.25 8.81 -28.57
N SER A 188 -12.81 7.75 -29.27
CA SER A 188 -12.89 7.67 -30.74
C SER A 188 -14.32 7.81 -31.27
N SER A 189 -15.30 7.17 -30.61
CA SER A 189 -16.71 7.30 -30.97
C SER A 189 -17.26 8.71 -30.77
N PHE A 190 -16.87 9.35 -29.67
CA PHE A 190 -17.25 10.74 -29.38
C PHE A 190 -16.66 11.69 -30.42
N GLU A 191 -15.36 11.56 -30.73
CA GLU A 191 -14.67 12.37 -31.72
C GLU A 191 -15.26 12.21 -33.13
N GLY A 192 -15.57 10.98 -33.56
CA GLY A 192 -16.24 10.74 -34.85
C GLY A 192 -17.63 11.40 -34.94
N THR A 193 -18.39 11.37 -33.84
CA THR A 193 -19.68 12.07 -33.75
C THR A 193 -19.48 13.58 -33.82
N MET A 194 -18.46 14.10 -33.13
CA MET A 194 -18.18 15.52 -33.07
C MET A 194 -17.72 16.07 -34.42
N ALA A 195 -16.85 15.35 -35.14
CA ALA A 195 -16.42 15.71 -36.50
C ALA A 195 -17.59 15.82 -37.48
N THR A 196 -18.63 14.99 -37.29
CA THR A 196 -19.84 15.03 -38.11
C THR A 196 -20.76 16.20 -37.73
N GLN A 197 -20.98 16.43 -36.43
CA GLN A 197 -21.95 17.43 -35.95
C GLN A 197 -21.38 18.86 -35.91
N ARG A 198 -20.06 18.99 -35.78
CA ARG A 198 -19.34 20.26 -35.63
C ARG A 198 -18.08 20.26 -36.51
N PRO A 199 -18.20 20.19 -37.84
CA PRO A 199 -17.07 20.10 -38.77
C PRO A 199 -16.15 21.35 -38.81
N TRP A 200 -16.50 22.39 -38.07
CA TRP A 200 -15.71 23.63 -37.93
C TRP A 200 -14.80 23.66 -36.70
N LEU A 201 -14.84 22.62 -35.87
CA LEU A 201 -13.83 22.32 -34.84
C LEU A 201 -12.78 21.38 -35.44
#